data_AF-J6II96-F1
#
_entry.id   AF-J6II96-F1
#
_cell.length_a   1.000
_cell.length_b   1.000
_cell.length_c   1.000
_cell.angle_alpha   90.00
_cell.angle_beta   90.00
_cell.angle_gamma   90.00
#
_symmetry.space_group_name_H-M   'P 1'
#
loop_
_entity.id
_entity.type
_entity.pdbx_description
1 polymer ?
#
loop_
_entity_poly.entity_id
_entity_poly.type
_entity_poly.pdbx_seq_one_letter_code
_entity_poly.pdbx_strand_id
1 'polypeptide(L)'
;MAMAYEMENTFEDGVTSDYAQAVTTARIATYDDFRSAPRVTEISPCRTNEYIENLASTIYTQAQQAGGTIPYTVIREVSENFIHAQFKEIVVSIFDRGNTIRFADQGPGIEEKEKAQLPGFSSATSPMKRYIRGVGSGLPLVKEYLSFSHGRISIEDNMHSGAVVTVSVAPDHEPTHSASSYPTHRNPEATPPIPAIRLDDREASIALLIHENGAMRLTDIYKTLDMPQSSTYRVLSKMKEAGIVDKDGKMFTLTDEGKRSLESIS
;
A
#
# COMPACT_ATOMS: atom_id res chain seq x y z
N MET A 1 18.48 -14.49 -52.78
CA MET A 1 17.10 -14.53 -52.25
C MET A 1 16.97 -15.62 -51.18
N ALA A 2 17.89 -15.65 -50.22
CA ALA A 2 17.98 -16.67 -49.15
C ALA A 2 18.53 -16.05 -47.86
N MET A 3 18.36 -14.74 -47.67
CA MET A 3 18.92 -13.97 -46.55
C MET A 3 17.81 -13.28 -45.73
N ALA A 4 16.54 -13.65 -45.96
CA ALA A 4 15.37 -13.04 -45.31
C ALA A 4 14.57 -14.03 -44.46
N TYR A 5 15.17 -15.17 -44.09
CA TYR A 5 14.48 -16.27 -43.39
C TYR A 5 14.98 -16.51 -41.95
N GLU A 6 15.54 -15.48 -41.31
CA GLU A 6 15.92 -15.50 -39.89
C GLU A 6 15.48 -14.22 -39.16
N MET A 7 14.27 -13.74 -39.44
CA MET A 7 13.65 -12.65 -38.69
C MET A 7 12.21 -13.01 -38.31
N GLU A 8 12.04 -14.09 -37.56
CA GLU A 8 10.78 -14.39 -36.86
C GLU A 8 11.02 -15.40 -35.74
N ASN A 9 12.00 -15.14 -34.87
CA ASN A 9 11.89 -15.64 -33.50
C ASN A 9 11.14 -14.58 -32.71
N THR A 10 9.82 -14.74 -32.68
CA THR A 10 8.90 -14.05 -31.79
C THR A 10 9.50 -14.06 -30.38
N PHE A 11 9.81 -12.90 -29.83
CA PHE A 11 10.15 -12.76 -28.41
C PHE A 11 8.87 -13.04 -27.61
N GLU A 12 8.50 -14.31 -27.42
CA GLU A 12 7.39 -14.70 -26.55
C GLU A 12 7.66 -14.33 -25.07
N ASP A 13 8.95 -14.20 -24.74
CA ASP A 13 9.47 -13.81 -23.45
C ASP A 13 9.99 -12.37 -23.48
N GLY A 14 9.65 -11.57 -22.46
CA GLY A 14 10.06 -10.16 -22.38
C GLY A 14 11.51 -9.93 -21.93
N VAL A 15 12.32 -10.99 -21.85
CA VAL A 15 13.71 -10.98 -21.39
C VAL A 15 14.53 -12.02 -22.15
N THR A 16 15.85 -11.82 -22.25
CA THR A 16 16.77 -12.86 -22.75
C THR A 16 16.77 -14.10 -21.86
N SER A 17 17.11 -15.27 -22.41
CA SER A 17 17.09 -16.55 -21.68
C SER A 17 17.96 -16.59 -20.42
N ASP A 18 18.99 -15.74 -20.34
CA ASP A 18 19.88 -15.58 -19.21
C ASP A 18 19.49 -14.43 -18.25
N TYR A 19 18.37 -13.77 -18.51
CA TYR A 19 17.88 -12.58 -17.79
C TYR A 19 18.80 -11.36 -17.86
N ALA A 20 19.77 -11.30 -18.78
CA ALA A 20 20.71 -10.19 -18.84
C ALA A 20 20.10 -8.89 -19.40
N GLN A 21 19.08 -9.00 -20.27
CA GLN A 21 18.48 -7.86 -20.94
C GLN A 21 16.96 -8.00 -21.01
N ALA A 22 16.26 -6.96 -20.56
CA ALA A 22 14.84 -6.78 -20.84
C ALA A 22 14.69 -6.33 -22.29
N VAL A 23 13.73 -6.92 -23.00
CA VAL A 23 13.48 -6.64 -24.44
C VAL A 23 12.12 -5.97 -24.67
N THR A 24 11.29 -5.85 -23.64
CA THR A 24 10.00 -5.16 -23.66
C THR A 24 10.12 -3.72 -23.20
N THR A 25 9.15 -2.90 -23.61
CA THR A 25 8.99 -1.52 -23.12
C THR A 25 7.99 -1.51 -21.98
N ALA A 26 8.32 -0.87 -20.86
CA ALA A 26 7.38 -0.63 -19.76
C ALA A 26 6.70 0.73 -19.92
N ARG A 27 5.46 0.84 -19.46
CA ARG A 27 4.69 2.09 -19.48
C ARG A 27 4.33 2.52 -18.07
N ILE A 28 4.57 3.78 -17.75
CA ILE A 28 4.18 4.41 -16.48
C ILE A 28 3.12 5.46 -16.80
N ALA A 29 1.91 5.27 -16.30
CA ALA A 29 0.77 6.17 -16.48
C ALA A 29 0.49 6.94 -15.18
N THR A 30 0.67 8.26 -15.20
CA THR A 30 0.37 9.14 -14.07
C THR A 30 -0.96 9.84 -14.26
N TYR A 31 -1.87 9.65 -13.30
CA TYR A 31 -3.22 10.21 -13.31
C TYR A 31 -3.29 11.43 -12.39
N ASP A 32 -3.40 12.62 -13.00
CA ASP A 32 -3.61 13.86 -12.26
C ASP A 32 -5.09 14.03 -11.85
N ASP A 33 -6.00 13.67 -12.77
CA ASP A 33 -7.44 13.60 -12.53
C ASP A 33 -8.07 12.55 -13.47
N PHE A 34 -9.16 11.88 -13.05
CA PHE A 34 -9.78 10.77 -13.80
C PHE A 34 -10.59 11.19 -15.04
N ARG A 35 -10.74 12.48 -15.30
CA ARG A 35 -11.43 13.06 -16.46
C ARG A 35 -10.44 13.42 -17.57
N SER A 36 -9.14 13.45 -17.27
CA SER A 36 -8.07 13.72 -18.22
C SER A 36 -7.34 12.44 -18.61
N ALA A 37 -6.76 12.41 -19.82
CA ALA A 37 -5.89 11.31 -20.22
C ALA A 37 -4.63 11.29 -19.34
N PRO A 38 -4.14 10.10 -18.93
CA PRO A 38 -2.95 10.02 -18.10
C PRO A 38 -1.70 10.45 -18.88
N ARG A 39 -0.73 10.99 -18.16
CA ARG A 39 0.61 11.23 -18.71
C ARG A 39 1.35 9.90 -18.76
N VAL A 40 1.74 9.45 -19.95
CA VAL A 40 2.44 8.18 -20.14
C VAL A 40 3.92 8.43 -20.40
N THR A 41 4.78 7.74 -19.64
CA THR A 41 6.22 7.67 -19.86
C THR A 41 6.60 6.23 -20.18
N GLU A 42 7.46 6.05 -21.18
CA GLU A 42 7.95 4.73 -21.58
C GLU A 42 9.37 4.52 -21.06
N ILE A 43 9.66 3.32 -20.56
CA ILE A 43 11.01 2.86 -20.22
C ILE A 43 11.48 1.93 -21.33
N SER A 44 12.50 2.36 -22.06
CA SER A 44 13.05 1.59 -23.18
C SER A 44 13.78 0.33 -22.70
N PRO A 45 13.80 -0.74 -23.52
CA PRO A 45 14.54 -1.96 -23.23
C PRO A 45 16.03 -1.69 -22.98
N CYS A 46 16.59 -2.25 -21.92
CA CYS A 46 18.02 -2.19 -21.62
C CYS A 46 18.46 -3.36 -20.73
N ARG A 47 19.70 -3.32 -20.22
CA ARG A 47 20.22 -4.36 -19.31
C ARG A 47 19.35 -4.45 -18.07
N THR A 48 19.08 -5.66 -17.59
CA THR A 48 18.09 -5.91 -16.53
C THR A 48 18.29 -5.06 -15.27
N ASN A 49 19.52 -4.92 -14.78
CA ASN A 49 19.81 -4.06 -13.62
C ASN A 49 19.47 -2.58 -13.86
N GLU A 50 19.80 -2.09 -15.06
CA GLU A 50 19.52 -0.72 -15.47
C GLU A 50 18.02 -0.52 -15.73
N TYR A 51 17.35 -1.54 -16.26
CA TYR A 51 15.92 -1.51 -16.54
C TYR A 51 15.09 -1.41 -15.26
N ILE A 52 15.40 -2.23 -14.25
CA ILE A 52 14.79 -2.17 -12.92
C ILE A 52 15.06 -0.81 -12.26
N GLU A 53 16.28 -0.29 -12.36
CA GLU A 53 16.65 1.01 -11.80
C GLU A 53 15.89 2.17 -12.48
N ASN A 54 15.87 2.20 -13.82
CA ASN A 54 15.18 3.21 -14.60
C ASN A 54 13.67 3.19 -14.31
N LEU A 55 13.08 2.00 -14.20
CA LEU A 55 11.68 1.82 -13.85
C LEU A 55 11.40 2.37 -12.44
N ALA A 56 12.11 1.88 -11.42
CA ALA A 56 11.89 2.27 -10.02
C ALA A 56 12.13 3.77 -9.78
N SER A 57 13.21 4.32 -10.33
CA SER A 57 13.55 5.74 -10.18
C SER A 57 12.55 6.66 -10.89
N THR A 58 12.06 6.27 -12.08
CA THR A 58 11.05 7.04 -12.80
C THR A 58 9.71 7.02 -12.07
N ILE A 59 9.27 5.85 -11.59
CA ILE A 59 8.03 5.73 -10.79
C ILE A 59 8.13 6.58 -9.52
N TYR A 60 9.22 6.46 -8.78
CA TYR A 60 9.43 7.24 -7.56
C TYR A 60 9.43 8.75 -7.83
N THR A 61 10.15 9.20 -8.87
CA THR A 61 10.19 10.62 -9.23
C THR A 61 8.80 11.15 -9.59
N GLN A 62 8.03 10.41 -10.38
CA GLN A 62 6.68 10.82 -10.77
C GLN A 62 5.70 10.80 -9.60
N ALA A 63 5.76 9.76 -8.75
CA ALA A 63 4.94 9.67 -7.54
C ALA A 63 5.27 10.83 -6.58
N GLN A 64 6.56 11.11 -6.34
CA GLN A 64 6.99 12.21 -5.47
C GLN A 64 6.58 13.58 -6.03
N GLN A 65 6.73 13.81 -7.35
CA GLN A 65 6.29 15.04 -8.00
C GLN A 65 4.77 15.24 -7.90
N ALA A 66 4.00 14.15 -7.86
CA ALA A 66 2.56 14.19 -7.64
C ALA A 66 2.18 14.45 -6.17
N GLY A 67 3.12 14.36 -5.23
CA GLY A 67 2.90 14.53 -3.79
C GLY A 67 2.91 13.23 -2.96
N GLY A 68 3.40 12.14 -3.55
CA GLY A 68 3.39 10.82 -2.95
C GLY A 68 4.46 10.64 -1.87
N THR A 69 4.14 9.83 -0.86
CA THR A 69 5.05 9.53 0.27
C THR A 69 5.58 8.09 0.28
N ILE A 70 5.22 7.28 -0.72
CA ILE A 70 5.69 5.89 -0.84
C ILE A 70 7.22 5.90 -1.05
N PRO A 71 8.01 5.22 -0.19
CA PRO A 71 9.46 5.21 -0.30
C PRO A 71 9.95 4.53 -1.57
N TYR A 72 11.11 5.00 -2.04
CA TYR A 72 11.84 4.36 -3.14
C TYR A 72 12.11 2.88 -2.89
N THR A 73 12.42 2.46 -1.65
CA THR A 73 12.66 1.05 -1.32
C THR A 73 11.45 0.19 -1.62
N VAL A 74 10.24 0.64 -1.27
CA VAL A 74 8.99 -0.09 -1.56
C VAL A 74 8.77 -0.23 -3.07
N ILE A 75 8.94 0.88 -3.80
CA ILE A 75 8.77 0.89 -5.26
C ILE A 75 9.79 -0.02 -5.94
N ARG A 76 11.05 0.00 -5.48
CA ARG A 76 12.11 -0.85 -6.00
C ARG A 76 11.83 -2.33 -5.75
N GLU A 77 11.44 -2.71 -4.54
CA GLU A 77 11.12 -4.11 -4.20
C GLU A 77 9.99 -4.66 -5.08
N VAL A 78 8.95 -3.87 -5.33
CA VAL A 78 7.86 -4.29 -6.24
C VAL A 78 8.31 -4.31 -7.71
N SER A 79 9.19 -3.38 -8.12
CA SER A 79 9.75 -3.34 -9.48
C SER A 79 10.68 -4.53 -9.77
N GLU A 80 11.46 -4.98 -8.78
CA GLU A 80 12.31 -6.18 -8.89
C GLU A 80 11.47 -7.44 -9.19
N ASN A 81 10.21 -7.48 -8.72
CA ASN A 81 9.33 -8.64 -8.95
C ASN A 81 8.97 -8.86 -10.43
N PHE A 82 9.08 -7.85 -11.29
CA PHE A 82 8.81 -8.02 -12.72
C PHE A 82 9.77 -8.99 -13.42
N ILE A 83 10.92 -9.29 -12.82
CA ILE A 83 11.80 -10.34 -13.35
C ILE A 83 11.12 -11.70 -13.36
N HIS A 84 10.22 -12.00 -12.40
CA HIS A 84 9.45 -13.24 -12.35
C HIS A 84 8.43 -13.32 -13.50
N ALA A 85 7.97 -12.17 -13.97
CA ALA A 85 7.10 -12.03 -15.13
C ALA A 85 7.88 -11.90 -16.44
N GLN A 86 9.20 -12.08 -16.43
CA GLN A 86 10.07 -11.87 -17.58
C GLN A 86 9.88 -10.49 -18.23
N PHE A 87 9.51 -9.48 -17.42
CA PHE A 87 9.14 -8.14 -17.85
C PHE A 87 8.03 -8.06 -18.92
N LYS A 88 7.13 -9.05 -18.98
CA LYS A 88 6.07 -9.13 -20.00
C LYS A 88 4.96 -8.10 -19.76
N GLU A 89 4.77 -7.21 -20.74
CA GLU A 89 3.72 -6.17 -20.77
C GLU A 89 3.56 -5.38 -19.46
N ILE A 90 4.64 -4.76 -19.00
CA ILE A 90 4.62 -3.96 -17.77
C ILE A 90 3.82 -2.68 -17.96
N VAL A 91 2.83 -2.48 -17.09
CA VAL A 91 2.11 -1.23 -16.93
C VAL A 91 2.09 -0.83 -15.46
N VAL A 92 2.63 0.34 -15.15
CA VAL A 92 2.57 0.95 -13.83
C VAL A 92 1.63 2.14 -13.87
N SER A 93 0.70 2.24 -12.93
CA SER A 93 -0.22 3.37 -12.82
C SER A 93 -0.05 4.08 -11.48
N ILE A 94 0.05 5.41 -11.51
CA ILE A 94 0.22 6.28 -10.34
C ILE A 94 -1.07 7.09 -10.16
N PHE A 95 -1.70 6.94 -9.00
CA PHE A 95 -2.95 7.58 -8.60
C PHE A 95 -2.79 8.36 -7.30
N ASP A 96 -3.86 9.02 -6.87
CA ASP A 96 -4.02 9.61 -5.53
C ASP A 96 -2.84 10.51 -5.14
N ARG A 97 -2.41 11.37 -6.07
CA ARG A 97 -1.27 12.27 -5.87
C ARG A 97 0.01 11.51 -5.52
N GLY A 98 0.24 10.35 -6.15
CA GLY A 98 1.42 9.52 -5.91
C GLY A 98 1.32 8.60 -4.69
N ASN A 99 0.19 8.58 -3.98
CA ASN A 99 0.00 7.75 -2.79
C ASN A 99 -0.62 6.39 -3.08
N THR A 100 -0.96 6.10 -4.34
CA THR A 100 -1.37 4.78 -4.79
C THR A 100 -0.62 4.45 -6.08
N ILE A 101 0.10 3.33 -6.10
CA ILE A 101 0.85 2.85 -7.26
C ILE A 101 0.43 1.41 -7.53
N ARG A 102 -0.02 1.15 -8.77
CA ARG A 102 -0.41 -0.17 -9.25
C ARG A 102 0.63 -0.68 -10.25
N PHE A 103 1.18 -1.85 -9.99
CA PHE A 103 2.17 -2.53 -10.80
C PHE A 103 1.51 -3.74 -11.46
N ALA A 104 1.44 -3.78 -12.78
CA ALA A 104 0.78 -4.86 -13.52
C ALA A 104 1.71 -5.45 -14.59
N ASP A 105 1.62 -6.76 -14.77
CA ASP A 105 2.32 -7.54 -15.80
C ASP A 105 1.41 -8.60 -16.46
N GLN A 106 1.89 -9.22 -17.53
CA GLN A 106 1.24 -10.35 -18.21
C GLN A 106 2.11 -11.63 -18.15
N GLY A 107 2.82 -11.82 -17.04
CA GLY A 107 3.63 -13.00 -16.76
C GLY A 107 2.80 -14.21 -16.29
N PRO A 108 3.42 -15.19 -15.61
CA PRO A 108 2.72 -16.37 -15.11
C PRO A 108 1.78 -16.09 -13.92
N GLY A 109 1.87 -14.90 -13.32
CA GLY A 109 1.14 -14.54 -12.10
C GLY A 109 1.80 -15.05 -10.82
N ILE A 110 1.10 -14.91 -9.69
CA ILE A 110 1.56 -15.36 -8.38
C ILE A 110 0.58 -16.41 -7.85
N GLU A 111 0.98 -17.68 -7.91
CA GLU A 111 0.15 -18.82 -7.46
C GLU A 111 -0.10 -18.74 -5.95
N GLU A 112 0.96 -18.66 -5.14
CA GLU A 112 0.87 -18.69 -3.68
C GLU A 112 0.99 -17.27 -3.07
N LYS A 113 0.00 -16.41 -3.35
CA LYS A 113 0.00 -14.98 -2.97
C LYS A 113 0.24 -14.72 -1.48
N GLU A 114 -0.26 -15.61 -0.62
CA GLU A 114 -0.07 -15.52 0.83
C GLU A 114 1.36 -15.88 1.24
N LYS A 115 1.94 -16.92 0.62
CA LYS A 115 3.32 -17.34 0.89
C LYS A 115 4.35 -16.35 0.32
N ALA A 116 4.03 -15.71 -0.80
CA ALA A 116 4.86 -14.65 -1.39
C ALA A 116 5.12 -13.49 -0.42
N GLN A 117 4.25 -13.30 0.59
CA GLN A 117 4.38 -12.28 1.63
C GLN A 117 5.09 -12.78 2.90
N LEU A 118 5.50 -14.05 2.96
CA LEU A 118 6.21 -14.63 4.11
C LEU A 118 7.72 -14.46 3.99
N PRO A 119 8.44 -14.15 5.08
CA PRO A 119 9.90 -14.06 5.07
C PRO A 119 10.57 -15.34 4.59
N GLY A 120 11.55 -15.22 3.70
CA GLY A 120 12.37 -16.32 3.21
C GLY A 120 11.74 -17.16 2.09
N PHE A 121 10.50 -16.88 1.70
CA PHE A 121 9.87 -17.52 0.54
C PHE A 121 10.26 -16.78 -0.74
N SER A 122 10.77 -17.52 -1.73
CA SER A 122 11.02 -16.96 -3.05
C SER A 122 10.99 -18.00 -4.15
N SER A 123 10.39 -17.62 -5.28
CA SER A 123 10.38 -18.38 -6.54
C SER A 123 11.58 -18.03 -7.45
N ALA A 124 12.55 -17.24 -6.98
CA ALA A 124 13.66 -16.78 -7.81
C ALA A 124 14.60 -17.92 -8.22
N THR A 125 14.81 -18.08 -9.53
CA THR A 125 15.76 -19.04 -10.10
C THR A 125 17.20 -18.52 -10.02
N SER A 126 18.20 -19.39 -10.15
CA SER A 126 19.62 -19.01 -10.08
C SER A 126 20.03 -17.89 -11.05
N PRO A 127 19.53 -17.83 -12.31
CA PRO A 127 19.77 -16.68 -13.20
C PRO A 127 19.21 -15.36 -12.66
N MET A 128 17.98 -15.35 -12.15
CA MET A 128 17.31 -14.15 -11.63
C MET A 128 18.08 -13.52 -10.46
N LYS A 129 18.62 -14.35 -9.55
CA LYS A 129 19.36 -13.92 -8.34
C LYS A 129 20.59 -13.05 -8.62
N ARG A 130 21.06 -12.97 -9.87
CA ARG A 130 22.14 -12.07 -10.29
C ARG A 130 21.71 -10.61 -10.41
N TYR A 131 20.39 -10.37 -10.53
CA TYR A 131 19.81 -9.07 -10.85
C TYR A 131 18.87 -8.53 -9.76
N ILE A 132 18.38 -9.40 -8.88
CA ILE A 132 17.54 -9.02 -7.73
C ILE A 132 18.27 -9.26 -6.41
N ARG A 133 17.98 -8.45 -5.39
CA ARG A 133 18.62 -8.52 -4.08
C ARG A 133 17.68 -9.17 -3.06
N GLY A 134 18.21 -9.55 -1.88
CA GLY A 134 17.37 -9.88 -0.72
C GLY A 134 16.25 -10.89 -1.00
N VAL A 135 16.55 -11.95 -1.76
CA VAL A 135 15.56 -12.86 -2.32
C VAL A 135 14.65 -13.43 -1.21
N GLY A 136 13.35 -13.14 -1.30
CA GLY A 136 12.34 -13.57 -0.33
C GLY A 136 12.14 -12.66 0.89
N SER A 137 12.75 -11.47 0.90
CA SER A 137 12.44 -10.42 1.90
C SER A 137 11.65 -9.24 1.37
N GLY A 138 11.54 -9.07 0.04
CA GLY A 138 10.97 -7.85 -0.57
C GLY A 138 9.52 -7.56 -0.18
N LEU A 139 8.58 -8.43 -0.55
CA LEU A 139 7.17 -8.26 -0.18
C LEU A 139 6.92 -8.23 1.34
N PRO A 140 7.58 -9.07 2.17
CA PRO A 140 7.55 -8.92 3.63
C PRO A 140 7.98 -7.51 4.12
N LEU A 141 9.06 -6.96 3.58
CA LEU A 141 9.56 -5.63 3.95
C LEU A 141 8.58 -4.54 3.54
N VAL A 142 7.99 -4.65 2.35
CA VAL A 142 6.94 -3.74 1.87
C VAL A 142 5.74 -3.78 2.80
N LYS A 143 5.28 -4.98 3.17
CA LYS A 143 4.15 -5.17 4.10
C LYS A 143 4.43 -4.58 5.48
N GLU A 144 5.63 -4.80 6.00
CA GLU A 144 6.07 -4.23 7.28
C GLU A 144 6.07 -2.69 7.21
N TYR A 145 6.68 -2.10 6.17
CA TYR A 145 6.68 -0.65 5.99
C TYR A 145 5.25 -0.07 5.93
N LEU A 146 4.40 -0.64 5.08
CA LEU A 146 3.03 -0.15 4.90
C LEU A 146 2.19 -0.29 6.17
N SER A 147 2.47 -1.31 6.99
CA SER A 147 1.83 -1.43 8.30
C SER A 147 2.12 -0.25 9.24
N PHE A 148 3.28 0.40 9.09
CA PHE A 148 3.65 1.58 9.87
C PHE A 148 3.09 2.89 9.30
N SER A 149 2.88 2.99 7.98
CA SER A 149 2.39 4.19 7.30
C SER A 149 0.87 4.20 7.07
N HIS A 150 0.11 3.31 7.73
CA HIS A 150 -1.32 3.08 7.45
C HIS A 150 -1.59 2.80 5.96
N GLY A 151 -0.60 2.21 5.29
CA GLY A 151 -0.68 1.80 3.90
C GLY A 151 -1.18 0.38 3.74
N ARG A 152 -1.49 0.03 2.49
CA ARG A 152 -1.97 -1.29 2.09
C ARG A 152 -1.21 -1.79 0.88
N ILE A 153 -0.87 -3.08 0.90
CA ILE A 153 -0.48 -3.84 -0.28
C ILE A 153 -1.59 -4.85 -0.61
N SER A 154 -2.02 -4.89 -1.87
CA SER A 154 -2.85 -5.97 -2.42
C SER A 154 -2.11 -6.67 -3.57
N ILE A 155 -2.35 -7.96 -3.72
CA ILE A 155 -1.86 -8.77 -4.82
C ILE A 155 -3.07 -9.49 -5.42
N GLU A 156 -3.33 -9.23 -6.69
CA GLU A 156 -4.48 -9.73 -7.45
C GLU A 156 -3.99 -10.38 -8.74
N ASP A 157 -4.80 -11.26 -9.33
CA ASP A 157 -4.51 -11.80 -10.65
C ASP A 157 -4.86 -10.77 -11.73
N ASN A 158 -4.00 -10.62 -12.73
CA ASN A 158 -4.31 -9.77 -13.87
C ASN A 158 -5.28 -10.51 -14.83
N MET A 159 -6.05 -9.75 -15.60
CA MET A 159 -6.99 -10.33 -16.55
C MET A 159 -6.23 -11.19 -17.57
N HIS A 160 -6.64 -12.45 -17.72
CA HIS A 160 -6.02 -13.52 -18.50
C HIS A 160 -4.79 -14.16 -17.83
N SER A 161 -3.73 -13.40 -17.58
CA SER A 161 -2.47 -13.89 -17.00
C SER A 161 -1.68 -12.75 -16.35
N GLY A 162 -0.84 -13.07 -15.36
CA GLY A 162 0.02 -12.11 -14.68
C GLY A 162 -0.51 -11.68 -13.32
N ALA A 163 0.15 -10.70 -12.71
CA ALA A 163 -0.24 -10.17 -11.40
C ALA A 163 -0.48 -8.67 -11.44
N VAL A 164 -1.29 -8.20 -10.49
CA VAL A 164 -1.46 -6.79 -10.18
C VAL A 164 -1.12 -6.58 -8.71
N VAL A 165 -0.03 -5.86 -8.45
CA VAL A 165 0.36 -5.46 -7.10
C VAL A 165 -0.01 -4.00 -6.91
N THR A 166 -0.90 -3.70 -5.95
CA THR A 166 -1.26 -2.32 -5.61
C THR A 166 -0.66 -1.96 -4.27
N VAL A 167 0.13 -0.88 -4.23
CA VAL A 167 0.65 -0.27 -3.01
C VAL A 167 -0.04 1.07 -2.81
N SER A 168 -0.56 1.31 -1.62
CA SER A 168 -1.17 2.58 -1.24
C SER A 168 -0.75 3.00 0.16
N VAL A 169 -0.69 4.31 0.40
CA VAL A 169 -0.53 4.92 1.73
C VAL A 169 -1.66 5.91 1.94
N ALA A 170 -2.22 5.95 3.15
CA ALA A 170 -3.14 7.02 3.48
C ALA A 170 -2.35 8.35 3.43
N PRO A 171 -2.86 9.39 2.75
CA PRO A 171 -2.23 10.70 2.87
C PRO A 171 -2.22 11.09 4.34
N ASP A 172 -1.07 11.55 4.84
CA ASP A 172 -1.02 12.22 6.14
C ASP A 172 -2.06 13.35 6.08
N HIS A 173 -3.10 13.25 6.91
CA HIS A 173 -3.97 14.39 7.14
C HIS A 173 -3.10 15.45 7.81
N GLU A 174 -2.65 16.44 7.03
CA GLU A 174 -2.27 17.72 7.62
C GLU A 174 -3.45 18.18 8.50
N PRO A 175 -3.22 18.61 9.74
CA PRO A 175 -4.27 19.16 10.57
C PRO A 175 -4.81 20.39 9.85
N THR A 176 -5.99 20.26 9.26
CA THR A 176 -6.75 21.42 8.77
C THR A 176 -7.02 22.32 9.96
N HIS A 177 -6.15 23.31 10.15
CA HIS A 177 -6.51 24.58 10.73
C HIS A 177 -7.66 25.13 9.90
N SER A 178 -8.90 24.77 10.26
CA SER A 178 -10.11 25.35 9.70
C SER A 178 -10.31 26.72 10.37
N ALA A 179 -9.49 27.67 9.96
CA ALA A 179 -9.89 29.05 9.97
C ALA A 179 -10.86 29.25 8.80
N SER A 180 -12.15 29.40 9.10
CA SER A 180 -13.03 30.19 8.25
C SER A 180 -14.22 30.69 9.07
N SER A 181 -14.06 31.93 9.50
CA SER A 181 -15.09 32.97 9.55
C SER A 181 -16.27 32.72 8.61
N TYR A 182 -17.47 32.65 9.18
CA TYR A 182 -18.75 32.76 8.46
C TYR A 182 -19.16 34.23 8.36
N PRO A 183 -19.63 34.73 7.21
CA PRO A 183 -20.68 35.74 7.19
C PRO A 183 -22.04 35.05 7.37
N THR A 184 -22.79 35.64 8.29
CA THR A 184 -24.20 35.46 8.63
C THR A 184 -25.14 35.20 7.43
N HIS A 185 -26.00 34.17 7.53
CA HIS A 185 -27.45 34.37 7.64
C HIS A 185 -28.20 33.08 8.10
N ARG A 186 -29.00 33.30 9.15
CA ARG A 186 -29.93 32.44 9.91
C ARG A 186 -30.64 31.28 9.20
N ASN A 187 -30.70 30.14 9.91
CA ASN A 187 -31.98 29.56 10.36
C ASN A 187 -31.78 28.75 11.67
N PRO A 188 -32.55 28.96 12.76
CA PRO A 188 -32.34 28.30 14.05
C PRO A 188 -33.40 27.21 14.29
N GLU A 189 -33.20 25.99 13.83
CA GLU A 189 -33.88 24.78 14.35
C GLU A 189 -33.43 23.54 13.57
N ALA A 190 -32.31 22.96 14.00
CA ALA A 190 -31.95 21.55 13.90
C ALA A 190 -30.47 21.47 14.27
N THR A 191 -30.15 21.02 15.49
CA THR A 191 -28.78 20.65 15.85
C THR A 191 -28.36 19.53 14.88
N PRO A 192 -27.39 19.73 13.98
CA PRO A 192 -26.88 18.62 13.20
C PRO A 192 -26.20 17.65 14.18
N PRO A 193 -26.41 16.33 14.07
CA PRO A 193 -25.69 15.37 14.88
C PRO A 193 -24.19 15.58 14.64
N ILE A 194 -23.45 15.81 15.71
CA ILE A 194 -21.98 15.84 15.68
C ILE A 194 -21.55 14.49 15.09
N PRO A 195 -20.75 14.45 14.01
CA PRO A 195 -20.35 13.19 13.40
C PRO A 195 -19.53 12.38 14.40
N ALA A 196 -20.03 11.21 14.80
CA ALA A 196 -19.33 10.28 15.69
C ALA A 196 -18.01 9.84 15.07
N ILE A 197 -16.98 9.69 15.90
CA ILE A 197 -15.66 9.22 15.48
C ILE A 197 -15.82 7.75 15.01
N ARG A 198 -15.48 7.47 13.74
CA ARG A 198 -15.51 6.10 13.21
C ARG A 198 -14.33 5.31 13.79
N LEU A 199 -14.63 4.22 14.48
CA LEU A 199 -13.63 3.30 15.01
C LEU A 199 -13.26 2.25 13.95
N ASP A 200 -11.99 1.87 13.88
CA ASP A 200 -11.57 0.65 13.19
C ASP A 200 -11.90 -0.61 14.02
N ASP A 201 -11.80 -1.82 13.44
CA ASP A 201 -12.18 -3.08 14.12
C ASP A 201 -11.45 -3.29 15.45
N ARG A 202 -10.20 -2.81 15.58
CA ARG A 202 -9.39 -2.97 16.79
C ARG A 202 -9.77 -1.95 17.85
N GLU A 203 -9.98 -0.70 17.44
CA GLU A 203 -10.50 0.36 18.30
C GLU A 203 -11.90 0.02 18.82
N ALA A 204 -12.77 -0.53 17.97
CA ALA A 204 -14.10 -1.01 18.32
C ALA A 204 -14.03 -2.18 19.31
N SER A 205 -13.14 -3.15 19.08
CA SER A 205 -12.95 -4.30 20.00
C SER A 205 -12.46 -3.85 21.39
N ILE A 206 -11.51 -2.90 21.44
CA ILE A 206 -11.01 -2.34 22.70
C ILE A 206 -12.08 -1.49 23.39
N ALA A 207 -12.78 -0.63 22.63
CA ALA A 207 -13.86 0.19 23.15
C ALA A 207 -14.98 -0.67 23.72
N LEU A 208 -15.46 -1.67 22.99
CA LEU A 208 -16.50 -2.59 23.45
C LEU A 208 -16.08 -3.31 24.74
N LEU A 209 -14.84 -3.80 24.79
CA LEU A 209 -14.33 -4.48 25.98
C LEU A 209 -14.30 -3.55 27.22
N ILE A 210 -13.86 -2.30 27.06
CA ILE A 210 -13.88 -1.27 28.12
C ILE A 210 -15.33 -0.85 28.45
N HIS A 211 -16.24 -0.86 27.49
CA HIS A 211 -17.66 -0.56 27.72
C HIS A 211 -18.31 -1.60 28.63
N GLU A 212 -18.06 -2.89 28.36
CA GLU A 212 -18.63 -4.02 29.11
C GLU A 212 -18.02 -4.16 30.51
N ASN A 213 -16.72 -3.88 30.67
CA ASN A 213 -15.98 -4.15 31.91
C ASN A 213 -15.67 -2.89 32.73
N GLY A 214 -15.98 -1.70 32.20
CA GLY A 214 -15.65 -0.42 32.81
C GLY A 214 -14.16 -0.10 32.73
N ALA A 215 -13.60 0.46 33.81
CA ALA A 215 -12.19 0.85 33.83
C ALA A 215 -11.27 -0.37 33.74
N MET A 216 -10.38 -0.41 32.74
CA MET A 216 -9.50 -1.56 32.51
C MET A 216 -8.02 -1.20 32.46
N ARG A 217 -7.13 -2.09 32.91
CA ARG A 217 -5.68 -1.90 32.75
C ARG A 217 -5.23 -2.36 31.38
N LEU A 218 -4.16 -1.74 30.87
CA LEU A 218 -3.48 -2.20 29.65
C LEU A 218 -3.22 -3.73 29.65
N THR A 219 -2.78 -4.27 30.79
CA THR A 219 -2.48 -5.70 30.94
C THR A 219 -3.66 -6.62 30.75
N ASP A 220 -4.84 -6.14 31.12
CA ASP A 220 -6.06 -6.93 31.10
C ASP A 220 -6.65 -6.86 29.68
N ILE A 221 -6.59 -5.67 29.05
CA ILE A 221 -7.04 -5.46 27.67
C ILE A 221 -6.26 -6.35 26.69
N TYR A 222 -4.93 -6.31 26.71
CA TYR A 222 -4.14 -7.07 25.71
C TYR A 222 -4.24 -8.58 25.91
N LYS A 223 -4.44 -9.05 27.15
CA LYS A 223 -4.62 -10.48 27.43
C LYS A 223 -6.00 -10.97 27.01
N THR A 224 -7.04 -10.19 27.26
CA THR A 224 -8.41 -10.58 26.91
C THR A 224 -8.63 -10.60 25.40
N LEU A 225 -8.00 -9.68 24.66
CA LEU A 225 -8.10 -9.63 23.20
C LEU A 225 -7.05 -10.49 22.47
N ASP A 226 -6.19 -11.20 23.20
CA ASP A 226 -5.04 -11.93 22.66
C ASP A 226 -4.18 -11.08 21.69
N MET A 227 -3.95 -9.82 22.09
CA MET A 227 -3.19 -8.83 21.32
C MET A 227 -1.80 -8.62 21.93
N PRO A 228 -0.77 -8.30 21.13
CA PRO A 228 0.53 -7.88 21.67
C PRO A 228 0.40 -6.63 22.55
N GLN A 229 1.07 -6.62 23.70
CA GLN A 229 1.04 -5.50 24.66
C GLN A 229 1.44 -4.16 24.01
N SER A 230 2.47 -4.16 23.17
CA SER A 230 2.95 -2.97 22.46
C SER A 230 1.94 -2.45 21.44
N SER A 231 1.23 -3.35 20.74
CA SER A 231 0.15 -2.99 19.81
C SER A 231 -1.04 -2.39 20.55
N THR A 232 -1.46 -3.02 21.65
CA THR A 232 -2.59 -2.56 22.47
C THR A 232 -2.33 -1.19 23.07
N TYR A 233 -1.09 -0.94 23.55
CA TYR A 233 -0.69 0.36 24.05
C TYR A 233 -0.81 1.45 22.98
N ARG A 234 -0.34 1.17 21.75
CA ARG A 234 -0.40 2.14 20.63
C ARG A 234 -1.85 2.48 20.24
N VAL A 235 -2.74 1.49 20.20
CA VAL A 235 -4.17 1.72 19.91
C VAL A 235 -4.81 2.55 21.03
N LEU A 236 -4.56 2.22 22.31
CA LEU A 236 -5.06 3.01 23.44
C LEU A 236 -4.51 4.44 23.48
N SER A 237 -3.25 4.66 23.09
CA SER A 237 -2.67 5.99 22.91
C SER A 237 -3.40 6.78 21.82
N LYS A 238 -3.64 6.17 20.65
CA LYS A 238 -4.41 6.78 19.56
C LYS A 238 -5.85 7.10 19.98
N MET A 239 -6.53 6.15 20.64
CA MET A 239 -7.88 6.34 21.16
C MET A 239 -7.92 7.45 22.22
N LYS A 240 -6.86 7.62 23.03
CA LYS A 240 -6.76 8.71 23.99
C LYS A 240 -6.59 10.07 23.30
N GLU A 241 -5.71 10.15 22.31
CA GLU A 241 -5.49 11.35 21.50
C GLU A 241 -6.76 11.77 20.74
N ALA A 242 -7.53 10.79 20.26
CA ALA A 242 -8.83 10.99 19.63
C ALA A 242 -9.97 11.27 20.62
N GLY A 243 -9.71 11.29 21.93
CA GLY A 243 -10.72 11.53 22.97
C GLY A 243 -11.76 10.42 23.13
N ILE A 244 -11.51 9.22 22.60
CA ILE A 244 -12.38 8.03 22.71
C ILE A 244 -12.23 7.39 24.10
N VAL A 245 -11.00 7.32 24.62
CA VAL A 245 -10.71 6.81 25.96
C VAL A 245 -9.96 7.86 26.78
N ASP A 246 -10.12 7.83 28.09
CA ASP A 246 -9.24 8.53 29.01
C ASP A 246 -8.39 7.54 29.80
N LYS A 247 -7.29 8.03 30.36
CA LYS A 247 -6.37 7.26 31.18
C LYS A 247 -6.16 7.93 32.52
N ASP A 248 -6.69 7.31 33.56
CA ASP A 248 -6.41 7.67 34.95
C ASP A 248 -5.43 6.65 35.56
N GLY A 249 -4.19 7.10 35.80
CA GLY A 249 -3.11 6.26 36.29
C GLY A 249 -2.81 5.05 35.39
N LYS A 250 -3.23 3.86 35.81
CA LYS A 250 -3.04 2.59 35.06
C LYS A 250 -4.31 2.10 34.37
N MET A 251 -5.42 2.81 34.54
CA MET A 251 -6.75 2.42 34.09
C MET A 251 -7.15 3.24 32.86
N PHE A 252 -7.82 2.60 31.91
CA PHE A 252 -8.43 3.22 30.74
C PHE A 252 -9.95 3.12 30.87
N THR A 253 -10.64 4.21 30.54
CA THR A 253 -12.11 4.32 30.57
C THR A 253 -12.60 4.92 29.27
N LEU A 254 -13.81 4.54 28.83
CA LEU A 254 -14.46 5.20 27.68
C LEU A 254 -14.98 6.58 28.06
N THR A 255 -14.73 7.56 27.19
CA THR A 255 -15.36 8.88 27.27
C THR A 255 -16.79 8.83 26.71
N ASP A 256 -17.54 9.91 26.87
CA ASP A 256 -18.87 10.03 26.26
C ASP A 256 -18.82 10.12 24.73
N GLU A 257 -17.69 10.51 24.15
CA GLU A 257 -17.46 10.44 22.70
C GLU A 257 -17.19 9.00 22.24
N GLY A 258 -16.41 8.24 23.01
CA GLY A 258 -16.16 6.84 22.73
C GLY A 258 -17.41 5.96 22.83
N LYS A 259 -18.31 6.24 23.79
CA LYS A 259 -19.62 5.56 23.87
C LYS A 259 -20.49 5.85 22.66
N ARG A 260 -20.59 7.13 22.22
CA ARG A 260 -21.33 7.51 21.02
C ARG A 260 -20.75 6.90 19.74
N SER A 261 -19.44 6.71 19.70
CA SER A 261 -18.75 6.04 18.61
C SER A 261 -19.15 4.56 18.49
N LEU A 262 -19.37 3.87 19.61
CA LEU A 262 -19.90 2.48 19.63
C LEU A 262 -21.36 2.38 19.17
N GLU A 263 -22.20 3.35 19.54
CA GLU A 263 -23.60 3.40 19.11
C GLU A 263 -23.76 3.56 17.59
N SER A 264 -22.74 4.12 16.91
CA SER A 264 -22.72 4.25 15.44
C SER A 264 -22.36 2.97 14.67
N ILE A 265 -21.99 1.90 15.40
CA ILE A 265 -21.57 0.59 14.85
C ILE A 265 -22.71 -0.45 14.96
N SER A 266 -23.75 -0.20 15.77
CA SER A 266 -24.98 -1.03 15.86
C SER A 266 -26.07 -0.59 14.90
#